data_AF-A0A1W1VUD0-F1
#
_entry.id   AF-A0A1W1VUD0-F1
#
_cell.length_a   1.000
_cell.length_b   1.000
_cell.length_c   1.000
_cell.angle_alpha   90.00
_cell.angle_beta   90.00
_cell.angle_gamma   90.00
#
_symmetry.space_group_name_H-M   'P 1'
#
loop_
_entity.id
_entity.type
_entity.pdbx_description
1 polymer ?
#
loop_
_entity_poly.entity_id
_entity_poly.type
_entity_poly.pdbx_seq_one_letter_code
_entity_poly.pdbx_strand_id
1 'polypeptide(L)'
;MRTVQATVTSVSDGDTVHVNLNGRDERVRMFGVNCPEISHPDLGIKEEPYGREAKAYTERQLTGKKVWLELDVQERDNYGRLLAYVWLEQPSSGSEEEVRTKMFNARLLLDGYAQVMTVSPNVKYADMFVKFQREAREQGKGLWGAAPVPTPGGGAGKQGSGSHYIGNARSKIFHLPTCDWAQKIAPHNRVEFGSREEALNARYRPCKVCGP
;
A
#
# COMPACT_ATOMS: atom_id res chain seq x y z
N MET A 1 13.56 10.22 18.52
CA MET A 1 12.91 9.10 17.82
C MET A 1 13.12 7.86 18.65
N ARG A 2 12.08 7.06 18.91
CA ARG A 2 12.24 5.81 19.66
C ARG A 2 12.27 4.66 18.65
N THR A 3 13.43 4.04 18.51
CA THR A 3 13.60 2.87 17.63
C THR A 3 13.99 1.65 18.45
N VAL A 4 13.54 0.48 18.05
CA VAL A 4 13.97 -0.81 18.60
C VAL A 4 14.61 -1.65 17.50
N GLN A 5 15.73 -2.32 17.80
CA GLN A 5 16.40 -3.17 16.82
C GLN A 5 15.74 -4.55 16.78
N ALA A 6 15.58 -5.11 15.58
CA ALA A 6 15.06 -6.45 15.36
C ALA A 6 15.79 -7.13 14.18
N THR A 7 15.71 -8.45 14.09
CA THR A 7 16.21 -9.21 12.93
C THR A 7 15.05 -9.76 12.13
N VAL A 8 14.99 -9.51 10.83
CA VAL A 8 13.93 -10.03 9.97
C VAL A 8 14.13 -11.52 9.73
N THR A 9 13.13 -12.34 10.08
CA THR A 9 13.18 -13.80 10.01
C THR A 9 12.50 -14.34 8.76
N SER A 10 11.39 -13.74 8.34
CA SER A 10 10.68 -14.11 7.11
C SER A 10 9.78 -12.97 6.62
N VAL A 11 9.25 -13.13 5.41
CA VAL A 11 8.37 -12.14 4.75
C VAL A 11 7.04 -12.80 4.42
N SER A 12 5.95 -12.22 4.94
CA SER A 12 4.60 -12.69 4.63
C SER A 12 4.19 -12.24 3.24
N ASP A 13 4.25 -10.93 2.99
CA ASP A 13 3.92 -10.23 1.74
C ASP A 13 4.82 -9.00 1.56
N GLY A 14 4.53 -8.13 0.59
CA GLY A 14 5.39 -6.98 0.29
C GLY A 14 5.58 -5.98 1.43
N ASP A 15 4.64 -5.88 2.38
CA ASP A 15 4.68 -4.88 3.46
C ASP A 15 4.48 -5.45 4.87
N THR A 16 4.46 -6.78 4.99
CA THR A 16 4.38 -7.50 6.26
C THR A 16 5.54 -8.48 6.41
N VAL A 17 6.29 -8.35 7.50
CA VAL A 17 7.44 -9.20 7.82
C VAL A 17 7.32 -9.81 9.22
N HIS A 18 7.96 -10.94 9.43
CA HIS A 18 8.23 -11.49 10.76
C HIS A 18 9.63 -11.05 11.20
N VAL A 19 9.75 -10.72 12.48
CA VAL A 19 11.02 -10.33 13.09
C VAL A 19 11.25 -11.05 14.40
N ASN A 20 12.50 -11.37 14.70
CA ASN A 20 12.95 -11.66 16.05
C ASN A 20 13.22 -10.32 16.76
N LEU A 21 12.37 -10.00 17.74
CA LEU A 21 12.51 -8.85 18.61
C LEU A 21 12.76 -9.34 20.04
N ASN A 22 14.03 -9.28 20.47
CA ASN A 22 14.48 -9.75 21.78
C ASN A 22 14.04 -11.20 22.09
N GLY A 23 14.23 -12.11 21.13
CA GLY A 23 13.89 -13.53 21.28
C GLY A 23 12.43 -13.88 21.02
N ARG A 24 11.55 -12.91 20.74
CA ARG A 24 10.14 -13.13 20.40
C ARG A 24 9.91 -12.97 18.90
N ASP A 25 9.11 -13.85 18.31
CA ASP A 25 8.59 -13.65 16.95
C ASP A 25 7.47 -12.61 16.98
N GLU A 26 7.62 -11.54 16.21
CA GLU A 26 6.63 -10.47 16.07
C GLU A 26 6.32 -10.24 14.59
N ARG A 27 5.03 -10.08 14.28
CA ARG A 27 4.59 -9.65 12.95
C ARG A 27 4.60 -8.13 12.88
N VAL A 28 5.30 -7.59 11.89
CA VAL A 28 5.42 -6.15 11.66
C VAL A 28 4.73 -5.79 10.35
N ARG A 29 3.74 -4.90 10.42
CA ARG A 29 3.12 -4.25 9.27
C ARG A 29 3.80 -2.90 9.04
N MET A 30 4.40 -2.75 7.87
CA MET A 30 5.05 -1.51 7.47
C MET A 30 4.02 -0.42 7.28
N PHE A 31 4.06 0.59 8.12
CA PHE A 31 3.06 1.65 8.10
C PHE A 31 3.31 2.64 6.95
N GLY A 32 2.26 3.30 6.45
CA GLY A 32 2.38 4.34 5.42
C GLY A 32 2.44 3.82 3.98
N VAL A 33 2.55 2.51 3.81
CA VAL A 33 2.67 1.83 2.50
C VAL A 33 1.69 0.67 2.41
N ASN A 34 1.22 0.39 1.20
CA ASN A 34 0.39 -0.76 0.89
C ASN A 34 0.89 -1.43 -0.40
N CYS A 35 1.53 -2.58 -0.25
CA CYS A 35 1.90 -3.47 -1.35
C CYS A 35 0.67 -4.23 -1.86
N PRO A 36 0.69 -4.71 -3.13
CA PRO A 36 -0.31 -5.65 -3.59
C PRO A 36 -0.24 -6.96 -2.80
N GLU A 37 -1.41 -7.48 -2.44
CA GLU A 37 -1.56 -8.67 -1.60
C GLU A 37 -1.22 -9.95 -2.37
N ILE A 38 -0.49 -10.88 -1.75
CA ILE A 38 -0.27 -12.22 -2.33
C ILE A 38 -1.33 -13.24 -1.90
N SER A 39 -2.16 -12.92 -0.90
CA SER A 39 -3.32 -13.69 -0.43
C SER A 39 -4.02 -12.94 0.71
N HIS A 40 -5.35 -12.80 0.63
CA HIS A 40 -6.18 -12.34 1.74
C HIS A 40 -7.49 -13.14 1.76
N PRO A 41 -7.52 -14.31 2.44
CA PRO A 41 -8.67 -15.23 2.42
C PRO A 41 -9.98 -14.59 2.86
N ASP A 42 -9.96 -13.76 3.91
CA ASP A 42 -11.17 -13.09 4.43
C ASP A 42 -11.80 -12.10 3.44
N LEU A 43 -11.02 -11.63 2.45
CA LEU A 43 -11.47 -10.75 1.38
C LEU A 43 -11.64 -11.51 0.05
N GLY A 44 -11.42 -12.82 0.03
CA GLY A 44 -11.45 -13.65 -1.18
C GLY A 44 -10.33 -13.36 -2.18
N ILE A 45 -9.30 -12.60 -1.78
CA ILE A 45 -8.19 -12.22 -2.66
C ILE A 45 -7.20 -13.39 -2.69
N LYS A 46 -7.00 -13.98 -3.88
CA LYS A 46 -5.98 -15.02 -4.06
C LYS A 46 -4.60 -14.44 -4.32
N GLU A 47 -4.52 -13.41 -5.15
CA GLU A 47 -3.28 -12.69 -5.50
C GLU A 47 -3.67 -11.40 -6.25
N GLU A 48 -3.11 -10.25 -5.86
CA GLU A 48 -3.20 -8.99 -6.60
C GLU A 48 -2.04 -8.90 -7.60
N PRO A 49 -2.25 -8.27 -8.79
CA PRO A 49 -1.16 -8.03 -9.73
C PRO A 49 0.02 -7.34 -9.06
N TYR A 50 1.23 -7.81 -9.36
CA TYR A 50 2.50 -7.31 -8.81
C TYR A 50 2.79 -7.70 -7.34
N GLY A 51 1.93 -8.51 -6.70
CA GLY A 51 2.09 -8.92 -5.30
C GLY A 51 3.31 -9.81 -5.06
N ARG A 52 3.58 -10.77 -5.95
CA ARG A 52 4.78 -11.63 -5.84
C ARG A 52 6.06 -10.84 -6.01
N GLU A 53 6.05 -9.86 -6.91
CA GLU A 53 7.18 -8.99 -7.19
C GLU A 53 7.50 -8.12 -5.97
N ALA A 54 6.47 -7.54 -5.34
CA ALA A 54 6.61 -6.78 -4.10
C ALA A 54 7.15 -7.65 -2.94
N LYS A 55 6.59 -8.84 -2.74
CA LYS A 55 7.11 -9.80 -1.75
C LYS A 55 8.56 -10.15 -2.01
N ALA A 56 8.91 -10.54 -3.24
CA ALA A 56 10.26 -10.95 -3.59
C ALA A 56 11.26 -9.80 -3.44
N TYR A 57 10.85 -8.56 -3.71
CA TYR A 57 11.65 -7.38 -3.43
C TYR A 57 11.96 -7.25 -1.94
N THR A 58 10.93 -7.34 -1.08
CA THR A 58 11.09 -7.30 0.37
C THR A 58 11.96 -8.43 0.91
N GLU A 59 11.80 -9.66 0.42
CA GLU A 59 12.63 -10.80 0.79
C GLU A 59 14.11 -10.55 0.49
N ARG A 60 14.42 -10.10 -0.73
CA ARG A 60 15.81 -9.80 -1.14
C ARG A 60 16.43 -8.69 -0.29
N GLN A 61 15.63 -7.70 0.10
CA GLN A 61 16.12 -6.53 0.81
C GLN A 61 16.21 -6.74 2.32
N LEU A 62 15.40 -7.61 2.93
CA LEU A 62 15.27 -7.66 4.38
C LEU A 62 15.61 -8.99 5.04
N THR A 63 15.41 -10.14 4.39
CA THR A 63 15.55 -11.45 5.06
C THR A 63 16.94 -11.62 5.69
N GLY A 64 16.97 -11.96 7.00
CA GLY A 64 18.18 -12.14 7.79
C GLY A 64 18.89 -10.85 8.19
N LYS A 65 18.40 -9.67 7.78
CA LYS A 65 19.00 -8.38 8.14
C LYS A 65 18.53 -7.89 9.49
N LYS A 66 19.43 -7.17 10.18
CA LYS A 66 19.08 -6.32 11.31
C LYS A 66 18.45 -5.02 10.80
N VAL A 67 17.34 -4.64 11.39
CA VAL A 67 16.59 -3.43 11.07
C VAL A 67 16.25 -2.67 12.35
N TRP A 68 15.90 -1.40 12.22
CA TRP A 68 15.40 -0.57 13.30
C TRP A 68 13.92 -0.27 13.04
N LEU A 69 13.08 -0.69 13.97
CA LEU A 69 11.65 -0.46 13.95
C LEU A 69 11.36 0.84 14.69
N GLU A 70 10.86 1.83 13.98
CA GLU A 70 10.36 3.07 14.57
C GLU A 70 8.84 2.98 14.71
N LEU A 71 8.36 3.09 15.95
CA LEU A 71 6.94 3.13 16.26
C LEU A 71 6.43 4.58 16.23
N ASP A 72 5.15 4.75 15.98
CA ASP A 72 4.45 6.04 16.02
C ASP A 72 3.33 5.99 17.09
N VAL A 73 2.41 6.97 17.09
CA VAL A 73 1.34 7.13 18.10
C VAL A 73 0.58 5.84 18.39
N GLN A 74 0.23 5.07 17.35
CA GLN A 74 -0.40 3.76 17.48
C GLN A 74 0.62 2.66 17.15
N GLU A 75 0.94 1.83 18.15
CA GLU A 75 1.96 0.79 18.02
C GLU A 75 1.44 -0.51 17.41
N ARG A 76 0.13 -0.82 17.51
CA ARG A 76 -0.45 -2.06 17.00
C ARG A 76 -1.78 -1.84 16.29
N ASP A 77 -2.05 -2.70 15.30
CA ASP A 77 -3.36 -2.79 14.67
C ASP A 77 -4.30 -3.77 15.40
N ASN A 78 -5.55 -3.86 14.91
CA ASN A 78 -6.58 -4.72 15.48
C ASN A 78 -6.29 -6.23 15.31
N TYR A 79 -5.31 -6.60 14.48
CA TYR A 79 -4.85 -7.98 14.29
C TYR A 79 -3.65 -8.32 15.18
N GLY A 80 -3.22 -7.37 16.02
CA GLY A 80 -2.09 -7.50 16.93
C GLY A 80 -0.73 -7.34 16.26
N ARG A 81 -0.66 -6.95 14.97
CA ARG A 81 0.61 -6.70 14.29
C ARG A 81 1.23 -5.40 14.83
N LEU A 82 2.55 -5.40 14.99
CA LEU A 82 3.29 -4.19 15.30
C LEU A 82 3.30 -3.26 14.07
N LEU A 83 2.98 -1.99 14.27
CA LEU A 83 3.02 -0.96 13.24
C LEU A 83 4.36 -0.23 13.33
N ALA A 84 5.14 -0.26 12.26
CA ALA A 84 6.46 0.38 12.27
C ALA A 84 6.85 0.99 10.91
N TYR A 85 7.67 2.03 10.98
CA TYR A 85 8.59 2.38 9.91
C TYR A 85 9.85 1.53 10.05
N VAL A 86 10.24 0.83 8.99
CA VAL A 86 11.38 -0.08 8.99
C VAL A 86 12.59 0.64 8.40
N TRP A 87 13.60 0.81 9.23
CA TRP A 87 14.87 1.43 8.85
C TRP A 87 15.98 0.39 8.70
N LEU A 88 16.76 0.52 7.64
CA LEU A 88 17.91 -0.33 7.32
C LEU A 88 19.19 0.07 8.07
N GLU A 89 19.20 1.28 8.61
CA GLU A 89 20.22 1.86 9.47
C GLU A 89 19.53 2.69 10.55
N GLN A 90 20.15 2.87 11.72
CA GLN A 90 19.55 3.67 12.78
C GLN A 90 19.34 5.12 12.30
N PRO A 91 18.11 5.66 12.32
CA PRO A 91 17.85 7.04 11.93
C PRO A 91 18.42 8.01 12.97
N SER A 92 18.93 9.15 12.50
CA SER A 92 19.47 10.19 13.36
C SER A 92 18.56 11.42 13.44
N SER A 93 17.95 11.79 12.31
CA SER A 93 17.17 13.01 12.16
C SER A 93 15.79 12.78 11.55
N GLY A 94 15.64 11.74 10.73
CA GLY A 94 14.45 11.56 9.91
C GLY A 94 14.33 12.58 8.79
N SER A 95 15.45 13.18 8.37
CA SER A 95 15.50 14.06 7.19
C SER A 95 15.03 13.32 5.94
N GLU A 96 14.59 14.05 4.92
CA GLU A 96 14.15 13.43 3.67
C GLU A 96 15.24 12.53 3.07
N GLU A 97 16.50 12.97 3.10
CA GLU A 97 17.62 12.18 2.61
C GLU A 97 17.78 10.86 3.37
N GLU A 98 17.71 10.87 4.71
CA GLU A 98 17.75 9.64 5.50
C GLU A 98 16.55 8.76 5.21
N VAL A 99 15.34 9.32 5.13
CA VAL A 99 14.13 8.55 4.83
C VAL A 99 14.27 7.86 3.47
N ARG A 100 14.69 8.58 2.42
CA ARG A 100 14.87 8.02 1.07
C ARG A 100 15.89 6.90 1.02
N THR A 101 17.03 7.09 1.68
CA THR A 101 18.18 6.18 1.55
C THR A 101 18.14 5.03 2.55
N LYS A 102 17.64 5.27 3.77
CA LYS A 102 17.72 4.32 4.89
C LYS A 102 16.37 3.73 5.30
N MET A 103 15.23 4.29 4.90
CA MET A 103 13.93 3.72 5.26
C MET A 103 13.41 2.78 4.16
N PHE A 104 13.13 1.54 4.53
CA PHE A 104 12.63 0.54 3.59
C PHE A 104 11.22 0.86 3.08
N ASN A 105 10.34 1.42 3.93
CA ASN A 105 9.02 1.90 3.52
C ASN A 105 9.12 2.92 2.35
N ALA A 106 10.08 3.84 2.43
CA ALA A 106 10.30 4.81 1.37
C ALA A 106 10.80 4.15 0.08
N ARG A 107 11.69 3.17 0.18
CA ARG A 107 12.17 2.39 -0.99
C ARG A 107 11.05 1.65 -1.70
N LEU A 108 10.11 1.06 -0.96
CA LEU A 108 8.92 0.43 -1.55
C LEU A 108 8.12 1.40 -2.42
N LEU A 109 8.01 2.66 -2.02
CA LEU A 109 7.32 3.69 -2.80
C LEU A 109 8.15 4.16 -4.00
N LEU A 110 9.43 4.51 -3.77
CA LEU A 110 10.34 5.03 -4.80
C LEU A 110 10.54 4.03 -5.95
N ASP A 111 10.64 2.75 -5.63
CA ASP A 111 10.83 1.68 -6.61
C ASP A 111 9.51 1.14 -7.18
N GLY A 112 8.36 1.65 -6.70
CA GLY A 112 7.05 1.33 -7.24
C GLY A 112 6.54 -0.07 -6.86
N TYR A 113 6.87 -0.59 -5.68
CA TYR A 113 6.32 -1.85 -5.14
C TYR A 113 5.12 -1.65 -4.22
N ALA A 114 4.88 -0.42 -3.76
CA ALA A 114 3.76 -0.08 -2.90
C ALA A 114 3.05 1.21 -3.34
N GLN A 115 1.82 1.37 -2.87
CA GLN A 115 1.10 2.63 -2.88
C GLN A 115 1.15 3.28 -1.49
N VAL A 116 1.07 4.60 -1.42
CA VAL A 116 0.98 5.32 -0.15
C VAL A 116 -0.34 5.01 0.55
N MET A 117 -0.29 4.76 1.85
CA MET A 117 -1.46 4.54 2.70
C MET A 117 -1.37 5.39 3.95
N THR A 118 -2.13 6.49 4.01
CA THR A 118 -2.15 7.39 5.16
C THR A 118 -3.33 7.05 6.08
N VAL A 119 -3.05 6.64 7.32
CA VAL A 119 -4.07 6.30 8.32
C VAL A 119 -3.72 6.97 9.64
N SER A 120 -4.53 7.94 10.09
CA SER A 120 -4.34 8.56 11.40
C SER A 120 -4.46 7.51 12.53
N PRO A 121 -3.71 7.65 13.64
CA PRO A 121 -2.87 8.81 13.99
C PRO A 121 -1.43 8.76 13.45
N ASN A 122 -1.00 7.67 12.83
CA ASN A 122 0.37 7.49 12.37
C ASN A 122 0.56 8.22 11.03
N VAL A 123 1.13 9.43 11.04
CA VAL A 123 1.25 10.25 9.82
C VAL A 123 2.60 10.95 9.70
N LYS A 124 3.59 10.53 10.50
CA LYS A 124 4.88 11.20 10.64
C LYS A 124 5.60 11.49 9.31
N TYR A 125 5.56 10.54 8.37
CA TYR A 125 6.22 10.65 7.06
C TYR A 125 5.26 10.78 5.87
N ALA A 126 3.98 11.08 6.11
CA ALA A 126 2.94 11.03 5.09
C ALA A 126 3.26 11.93 3.87
N ASP A 127 3.71 13.17 4.11
CA ASP A 127 4.02 14.12 3.04
C ASP A 127 5.20 13.64 2.17
N MET A 128 6.24 13.10 2.79
CA MET A 128 7.39 12.52 2.08
C MET A 128 6.95 11.29 1.26
N PHE A 129 6.10 10.43 1.81
CA PHE A 129 5.63 9.23 1.11
C PHE A 129 4.76 9.59 -0.11
N VAL A 130 3.91 10.62 0.02
CA VAL A 130 3.15 11.16 -1.13
C VAL A 130 4.10 11.68 -2.21
N LYS A 131 5.17 12.40 -1.82
CA LYS A 131 6.20 12.88 -2.74
C LYS A 131 6.90 11.71 -3.46
N PHE A 132 7.34 10.69 -2.74
CA PHE A 132 8.07 9.55 -3.31
C PHE A 132 7.22 8.71 -4.26
N GLN A 133 5.94 8.49 -3.94
CA GLN A 133 5.03 7.83 -4.86
C GLN A 133 4.86 8.63 -6.16
N ARG A 134 4.74 9.97 -6.07
CA ARG A 134 4.63 10.82 -7.27
C ARG A 134 5.86 10.68 -8.16
N GLU A 135 7.06 10.71 -7.58
CA GLU A 135 8.31 10.51 -8.33
C GLU A 135 8.35 9.13 -9.02
N ALA A 136 7.96 8.06 -8.31
CA ALA A 136 7.90 6.72 -8.88
C ALA A 136 6.90 6.61 -10.05
N ARG A 137 5.77 7.32 -9.95
CA ARG A 137 4.77 7.42 -11.03
C ARG A 137 5.31 8.12 -12.26
N GLU A 138 5.90 9.30 -12.06
CA GLU A 138 6.51 10.10 -13.14
C GLU A 138 7.61 9.34 -13.88
N GLN A 139 8.32 8.44 -13.17
CA GLN A 139 9.37 7.60 -13.72
C GLN A 139 8.88 6.23 -14.23
N GLY A 140 7.58 5.93 -14.15
CA GLY A 140 7.04 4.64 -14.58
C GLY A 140 7.67 3.44 -13.86
N LYS A 141 7.93 3.56 -12.55
CA LYS A 141 8.55 2.48 -11.76
C LYS A 141 7.52 1.43 -11.34
N GLY A 142 7.89 0.16 -11.39
CA GLY A 142 7.11 -0.97 -10.87
C GLY A 142 5.63 -0.91 -11.27
N LEU A 143 4.75 -0.79 -10.28
CA LEU A 143 3.30 -0.61 -10.40
C LEU A 143 2.87 0.45 -11.43
N TRP A 144 3.72 1.44 -11.69
CA TRP A 144 3.43 2.59 -12.55
C TRP A 144 3.99 2.46 -13.97
N GLY A 145 4.85 1.46 -14.23
CA GLY A 145 5.44 1.18 -15.55
C GLY A 145 4.69 0.12 -16.34
N ALA A 146 3.82 -0.65 -15.68
CA ALA A 146 3.02 -1.70 -16.31
C ALA A 146 1.71 -1.13 -16.86
N ALA A 147 1.69 -0.77 -18.14
CA ALA A 147 0.48 -0.98 -18.91
C ALA A 147 0.41 -2.47 -19.27
N PRO A 148 -0.70 -3.19 -19.03
CA PRO A 148 -1.02 -4.29 -19.90
C PRO A 148 -1.30 -3.65 -21.26
N VAL A 149 -0.37 -3.74 -22.21
CA VAL A 149 -0.69 -3.48 -23.61
C VAL A 149 -1.70 -4.54 -24.00
N PRO A 150 -2.98 -4.22 -24.29
CA PRO A 150 -3.83 -5.17 -24.97
C PRO A 150 -3.28 -5.29 -26.38
N THR A 151 -2.70 -6.44 -26.70
CA THR A 151 -2.43 -6.83 -28.09
C THR A 151 -3.74 -6.64 -28.88
N PRO A 152 -3.74 -6.00 -30.07
CA PRO A 152 -4.91 -5.96 -30.91
C PRO A 152 -5.14 -7.37 -31.46
N GLY A 153 -5.92 -8.17 -30.73
CA GLY A 153 -6.20 -9.57 -31.03
C GLY A 153 -7.61 -9.94 -30.58
N GLY A 154 -8.59 -9.56 -31.40
CA GLY A 154 -9.85 -10.28 -31.61
C GLY A 154 -10.63 -10.74 -30.37
N GLY A 155 -11.54 -9.90 -29.89
CA GLY A 155 -12.58 -10.31 -28.96
C GLY A 155 -13.57 -9.19 -28.72
N ALA A 156 -14.66 -9.19 -29.46
CA ALA A 156 -15.77 -8.26 -29.29
C ALA A 156 -16.33 -8.34 -27.85
N GLY A 157 -15.99 -7.36 -27.01
CA GLY A 157 -16.54 -7.16 -25.67
C GLY A 157 -17.15 -5.76 -25.60
N LYS A 158 -18.48 -5.71 -25.60
CA LYS A 158 -19.34 -4.54 -25.76
C LYS A 158 -18.87 -3.27 -25.03
N GLN A 159 -18.72 -2.19 -25.78
CA GLN A 159 -18.91 -0.84 -25.28
C GLN A 159 -20.31 -0.75 -24.66
N GLY A 160 -20.38 -0.40 -23.38
CA GLY A 160 -21.61 -0.18 -22.64
C GLY A 160 -21.50 1.09 -21.79
N SER A 161 -21.98 2.20 -22.36
CA SER A 161 -22.75 3.25 -21.68
C SER A 161 -22.29 3.72 -20.28
N GLY A 162 -21.57 4.85 -20.23
CA GLY A 162 -21.54 5.78 -19.08
C GLY A 162 -21.06 5.20 -17.75
N SER A 163 -19.75 4.96 -17.60
CA SER A 163 -19.15 4.44 -16.36
C SER A 163 -19.06 5.50 -15.25
N HIS A 164 -20.20 5.78 -14.62
CA HIS A 164 -20.23 6.51 -13.35
C HIS A 164 -19.72 5.59 -12.21
N TYR A 165 -18.91 6.12 -11.30
CA TYR A 165 -18.41 5.42 -10.12
C TYR A 165 -19.04 5.99 -8.85
N ILE A 166 -19.20 5.14 -7.83
CA ILE A 166 -19.76 5.53 -6.53
C ILE A 166 -18.65 5.55 -5.49
N GLY A 167 -18.31 6.73 -4.98
CA GLY A 167 -17.40 6.97 -3.87
C GLY A 167 -18.07 7.00 -2.49
N ASN A 168 -17.35 6.57 -1.47
CA ASN A 168 -17.67 6.79 -0.07
C ASN A 168 -16.78 7.90 0.50
N ALA A 169 -17.37 9.05 0.84
CA ALA A 169 -16.68 10.25 1.31
C ALA A 169 -15.84 10.04 2.58
N ARG A 170 -16.23 9.06 3.41
CA ARG A 170 -15.58 8.71 4.67
C ARG A 170 -14.38 7.78 4.45
N SER A 171 -14.57 6.67 3.75
CA SER A 171 -13.50 5.68 3.55
C SER A 171 -12.55 6.04 2.40
N LYS A 172 -12.93 7.01 1.57
CA LYS A 172 -12.26 7.37 0.31
C LYS A 172 -12.11 6.17 -0.62
N ILE A 173 -13.08 5.26 -0.64
CA ILE A 173 -13.11 4.13 -1.58
C ILE A 173 -14.17 4.41 -2.64
N PHE A 174 -13.87 4.19 -3.91
CA PHE A 174 -14.86 4.24 -4.99
C PHE A 174 -15.11 2.86 -5.60
N HIS A 175 -16.30 2.67 -6.14
CA HIS A 175 -16.87 1.38 -6.51
C HIS A 175 -17.52 1.46 -7.89
N LEU A 176 -17.65 0.31 -8.56
CA LEU A 176 -18.64 0.17 -9.64
C LEU A 176 -20.06 0.28 -9.06
N PRO A 177 -21.04 0.80 -9.81
CA PRO A 177 -22.42 0.90 -9.33
C PRO A 177 -23.03 -0.43 -8.90
N THR A 178 -22.58 -1.53 -9.51
CA THR A 178 -23.03 -2.90 -9.22
C THR A 178 -22.39 -3.52 -7.98
N CYS A 179 -21.47 -2.84 -7.30
CA CYS A 179 -20.80 -3.38 -6.13
C CYS A 179 -21.72 -3.39 -4.90
N ASP A 180 -21.82 -4.52 -4.21
CA ASP A 180 -22.60 -4.67 -2.97
C ASP A 180 -22.22 -3.64 -1.90
N TRP A 181 -20.94 -3.26 -1.85
CA TRP A 181 -20.45 -2.25 -0.92
C TRP A 181 -20.90 -0.85 -1.30
N ALA A 182 -21.06 -0.56 -2.61
CA ALA A 182 -21.58 0.72 -3.08
C ALA A 182 -23.05 0.92 -2.67
N GLN A 183 -23.85 -0.16 -2.74
CA GLN A 183 -25.26 -0.16 -2.37
C GLN A 183 -25.49 0.10 -0.87
N LYS A 184 -24.48 -0.18 -0.04
CA LYS A 184 -24.52 0.01 1.43
C LYS A 184 -23.99 1.37 1.88
N ILE A 185 -23.56 2.24 0.96
CA ILE A 185 -23.07 3.59 1.31
C ILE A 185 -24.26 4.43 1.75
N ALA A 186 -24.20 4.99 2.96
CA ALA A 186 -25.21 5.92 3.45
C ALA A 186 -25.32 7.13 2.49
N PRO A 187 -26.53 7.64 2.18
CA PRO A 187 -26.71 8.69 1.17
C PRO A 187 -25.84 9.93 1.36
N HIS A 188 -25.64 10.37 2.61
CA HIS A 188 -24.80 11.53 2.93
C HIS A 188 -23.29 11.31 2.75
N ASN A 189 -22.85 10.06 2.61
CA ASN A 189 -21.45 9.69 2.31
C ASN A 189 -21.26 9.34 0.84
N ARG A 190 -22.30 9.37 0.00
CA ARG A 190 -22.22 8.96 -1.41
C ARG A 190 -21.69 10.12 -2.25
N VAL A 191 -20.65 9.86 -3.03
CA VAL A 191 -20.07 10.78 -4.01
C VAL A 191 -20.12 10.08 -5.36
N GLU A 192 -20.41 10.80 -6.44
CA GLU A 192 -20.42 10.24 -7.79
C GLU A 192 -19.25 10.80 -8.59
N PHE A 193 -18.58 9.94 -9.35
CA PHE A 193 -17.54 10.35 -10.29
C PHE A 193 -17.95 9.94 -11.70
N GLY A 194 -17.72 10.81 -12.68
CA GLY A 194 -17.95 10.54 -14.09
C GLY A 194 -16.83 9.72 -14.72
N SER A 195 -15.69 9.56 -14.04
CA SER A 195 -14.59 8.71 -14.51
C SER A 195 -13.75 8.14 -13.37
N ARG A 196 -12.98 7.10 -13.70
CA ARG A 196 -12.01 6.49 -12.78
C ARG A 196 -10.91 7.48 -12.41
N GLU A 197 -10.46 8.27 -13.39
CA GLU A 197 -9.40 9.26 -13.20
C GLU A 197 -9.84 10.39 -12.26
N GLU A 198 -11.09 10.84 -12.36
CA GLU A 198 -11.67 11.82 -11.45
C GLU A 198 -11.67 11.32 -10.00
N ALA A 199 -12.08 10.07 -9.78
CA ALA A 199 -12.07 9.45 -8.45
C ALA A 199 -10.65 9.38 -7.85
N LEU A 200 -9.67 8.98 -8.67
CA LEU A 200 -8.27 8.91 -8.27
C LEU A 200 -7.68 10.29 -7.94
N ASN A 201 -7.98 11.30 -8.77
CA ASN A 201 -7.55 12.68 -8.56
C ASN A 201 -8.19 13.30 -7.31
N ALA A 202 -9.43 12.90 -6.99
CA ALA A 202 -10.11 13.24 -5.73
C ALA A 202 -9.57 12.48 -4.50
N ARG A 203 -8.47 11.73 -4.66
CA ARG A 203 -7.81 10.90 -3.63
C ARG A 203 -8.66 9.73 -3.13
N TYR A 204 -9.54 9.20 -3.97
CA TYR A 204 -10.24 7.95 -3.68
C TYR A 204 -9.44 6.77 -4.23
N ARG A 205 -9.44 5.65 -3.49
CA ARG A 205 -8.84 4.39 -3.92
C ARG A 205 -9.92 3.46 -4.47
N PRO A 206 -9.61 2.64 -5.49
CA PRO A 206 -10.58 1.70 -6.04
C PRO A 206 -10.96 0.63 -5.00
N CYS A 207 -12.22 0.21 -5.02
CA CYS A 207 -12.69 -0.90 -4.22
C CYS A 207 -12.01 -2.19 -4.66
N LYS A 208 -11.33 -2.85 -3.71
CA LYS A 208 -10.64 -4.12 -3.95
C LYS A 208 -11.57 -5.28 -4.33
N VAL A 209 -12.88 -5.17 -4.04
CA VAL A 209 -13.87 -6.23 -4.32
C VAL A 209 -14.39 -6.16 -5.75
N CYS A 210 -14.78 -4.97 -6.24
CA CYS A 210 -15.35 -4.84 -7.58
C CYS A 210 -14.35 -4.38 -8.66
N GLY A 211 -13.10 -4.05 -8.29
CA GLY A 211 -12.03 -3.67 -9.22
C GLY A 211 -12.39 -2.57 -10.23
N PRO A 212 -12.89 -1.38 -9.80
CA PRO A 212 -13.27 -0.30 -10.69
C PRO A 212 -12.07 0.44 -11.34
#